data_AF-A0A932P0M7-F1
#
_entry.id   AF-A0A932P0M7-F1
#
_cell.length_a   1.000
_cell.length_b   1.000
_cell.length_c   1.000
_cell.angle_alpha   90.00
_cell.angle_beta   90.00
_cell.angle_gamma   90.00
#
_symmetry.space_group_name_H-M   'P 1'
#
loop_
_entity.id
_entity.type
_entity.pdbx_description
1 polymer ?
#
loop_
_entity_poly.entity_id
_entity_poly.type
_entity_poly.pdbx_seq_one_letter_code
_entity_poly.pdbx_strand_id
1 'polypeptide(L)'
;MAFLGVTMAAGLLVGRGLVPKVMAVADMEGYETLKVFTEVLSLVQKNYVEDVKTKEIVYGAIRGMLNTLDPHSAFMKPEQYKEMQVETKGEFGGIGIQIGIKDAMLTVIAPLEGTPADKSGIRAGDKIVKVDGKSTKDMTLTEAVEKMRGPKGTQVTLTILRDEFAAPKDFTITRDIIKIQSVRHKDLGDGVGYIRITQFQERTSEDLAKAIDKMKEAKVTALVLDLRNNPGGLLNQAVEAADFFLPPKKLVVYIKGRRGDKDEFFTREEETFQGIPIVVLVNEGSASASEIVAGALQDWGRAVVMGTQTFGKGSVQTVLPLSDGSGIRLTTAKYYTPKGRSIQNTGIAPDILVDAEGREPEIAAAVDRPREKDLERHLPNDQAPDKEPAIKDLKKDQPAKKTEPRRPGDSPRDDPQLKRAVDLLKSWRVFRNLPPTSQATPPAAAP
;
A
#
# COMPACT_ATOMS: atom_id res chain seq x y z
N MET A 1 -21.81 -3.60 -9.95
CA MET A 1 -20.67 -4.50 -9.68
C MET A 1 -19.41 -3.64 -9.60
N ALA A 2 -19.10 -3.09 -8.43
CA ALA A 2 -17.88 -2.30 -8.24
C ALA A 2 -16.73 -3.27 -7.98
N PHE A 3 -15.85 -3.45 -8.96
CA PHE A 3 -14.55 -4.06 -8.73
C PHE A 3 -13.75 -3.08 -7.86
N LEU A 4 -13.77 -3.26 -6.54
CA LEU A 4 -12.68 -2.76 -5.69
C LEU A 4 -11.46 -3.60 -6.03
N GLY A 5 -10.74 -3.21 -7.09
CA GLY A 5 -9.39 -3.70 -7.30
C GLY A 5 -8.51 -3.08 -6.22
N VAL A 6 -8.23 -3.84 -5.16
CA VAL A 6 -7.13 -3.50 -4.24
C VAL A 6 -5.85 -3.68 -5.05
N THR A 7 -5.35 -2.60 -5.65
CA THR A 7 -4.02 -2.58 -6.25
C THR A 7 -3.01 -2.65 -5.12
N MET A 8 -2.45 -3.83 -4.88
CA MET A 8 -1.32 -3.97 -3.96
C MET A 8 -0.10 -3.26 -4.55
N ALA A 9 0.19 -2.06 -4.04
CA ALA A 9 1.44 -1.37 -4.33
C ALA A 9 2.57 -2.02 -3.53
N ALA A 10 3.50 -2.61 -4.27
CA ALA A 10 4.55 -3.47 -3.74
C ALA A 10 5.76 -2.71 -3.18
N GLY A 11 6.57 -3.42 -2.38
CA GLY A 11 7.98 -3.18 -2.08
C GLY A 11 8.78 -2.95 -3.36
N LEU A 12 8.76 -1.72 -3.84
CA LEU A 12 9.34 -1.30 -5.10
C LEU A 12 10.73 -0.72 -4.83
N LEU A 13 11.74 -1.28 -5.49
CA LEU A 13 13.06 -0.64 -5.61
C LEU A 13 13.10 0.15 -6.92
N VAL A 14 13.11 1.48 -6.80
CA VAL A 14 13.29 2.41 -7.93
C VAL A 14 14.74 2.92 -7.90
N GLY A 15 15.64 2.18 -8.54
CA GLY A 15 17.06 2.52 -8.60
C GLY A 15 17.42 3.39 -9.81
N ARG A 16 17.99 4.58 -9.58
CA ARG A 16 18.88 5.26 -10.54
C ARG A 16 20.30 4.73 -10.34
N GLY A 17 20.57 3.51 -10.79
CA GLY A 17 21.92 2.94 -10.69
C GLY A 17 21.93 1.45 -10.97
N LEU A 18 22.72 1.07 -11.99
CA LEU A 18 23.00 -0.30 -12.44
C LEU A 18 21.78 -1.08 -12.93
N VAL A 19 21.27 -0.68 -14.10
CA VAL A 19 20.63 -1.65 -15.01
C VAL A 19 21.76 -2.60 -15.43
N PRO A 20 21.78 -3.89 -15.04
CA PRO A 20 22.71 -4.82 -15.63
C PRO A 20 22.49 -4.80 -17.13
N LYS A 21 23.57 -4.58 -17.89
CA LYS A 21 23.54 -4.61 -19.36
C LYS A 21 22.80 -5.90 -19.76
N VAL A 22 21.63 -5.77 -20.39
CA VAL A 22 20.89 -6.92 -20.93
C VAL A 22 21.74 -7.44 -22.07
N MET A 23 22.70 -8.31 -21.76
CA MET A 23 23.31 -9.14 -22.78
C MET A 23 22.27 -10.19 -23.12
N ALA A 24 21.85 -10.22 -24.39
CA ALA A 24 21.07 -11.33 -24.91
C ALA A 24 21.94 -12.59 -24.77
N VAL A 25 21.74 -13.32 -23.67
CA VAL A 25 22.30 -14.67 -23.53
C VAL A 25 21.31 -15.58 -24.26
N ALA A 26 21.41 -15.62 -25.58
CA ALA A 26 20.74 -16.64 -26.38
C ALA A 26 21.79 -17.72 -26.67
N ASP A 27 21.69 -18.85 -25.97
CA ASP A 27 22.30 -20.10 -26.40
C ASP A 27 21.49 -20.69 -27.59
N MET A 28 21.97 -21.76 -28.23
CA MET A 28 21.29 -22.36 -29.39
C MET A 28 19.87 -22.85 -29.08
N GLU A 29 19.58 -23.21 -27.82
CA GLU A 29 18.26 -23.65 -27.37
C GLU A 29 17.25 -22.48 -27.30
N GLY A 30 17.73 -21.30 -26.90
CA GLY A 30 16.96 -20.05 -26.97
C GLY A 30 16.59 -19.66 -28.41
N TYR A 31 17.47 -19.91 -29.39
CA TYR A 31 17.20 -19.59 -30.80
C TYR A 31 16.11 -20.48 -31.41
N GLU A 32 16.10 -21.79 -31.16
CA GLU A 32 15.04 -22.69 -31.65
C GLU A 32 13.68 -22.37 -31.01
N THR A 33 13.66 -21.98 -29.73
CA THR A 33 12.43 -21.60 -29.04
C THR A 33 11.85 -20.28 -29.59
N LEU A 34 12.70 -19.31 -29.92
CA LEU A 34 12.27 -18.06 -30.56
C LEU A 34 11.73 -18.29 -31.97
N LYS A 35 12.26 -19.27 -32.70
CA LYS A 35 11.72 -19.67 -34.01
C LYS A 35 10.26 -20.13 -33.89
N VAL A 36 9.94 -21.01 -32.94
CA VAL A 36 8.56 -21.45 -32.69
C VAL A 36 7.66 -20.26 -32.35
N PHE A 37 8.12 -19.35 -31.48
CA PHE A 37 7.36 -18.13 -31.16
C PHE A 37 7.03 -17.28 -32.41
N THR A 38 8.02 -17.03 -33.27
CA THR A 38 7.81 -16.24 -34.48
C THR A 38 6.93 -16.96 -35.52
N GLU A 39 7.03 -18.28 -35.62
CA GLU A 39 6.17 -19.11 -36.46
C GLU A 39 4.71 -19.03 -36.03
N VAL A 40 4.44 -19.20 -34.74
CA VAL A 40 3.09 -19.06 -34.16
C VAL A 40 2.53 -17.66 -34.39
N LEU A 41 3.32 -16.61 -34.14
CA LEU A 41 2.89 -15.24 -34.38
C LEU A 41 2.50 -15.01 -35.85
N SER A 42 3.29 -15.53 -36.79
CA SER A 42 3.04 -15.44 -38.24
C SER A 42 1.78 -16.21 -38.64
N LEU A 43 1.58 -17.42 -38.10
CA LEU A 43 0.39 -18.23 -38.37
C LEU A 43 -0.88 -17.54 -37.86
N VAL A 44 -0.85 -16.94 -36.67
CA VAL A 44 -1.99 -16.18 -36.13
C VAL A 44 -2.29 -14.97 -37.01
N GLN A 45 -1.28 -14.19 -37.39
CA GLN A 45 -1.49 -13.00 -38.23
C GLN A 45 -2.04 -13.33 -39.62
N LYS A 46 -1.67 -14.47 -40.20
CA LYS A 46 -2.10 -14.86 -41.56
C LYS A 46 -3.43 -15.60 -41.61
N ASN A 47 -3.76 -16.37 -40.57
CA ASN A 47 -4.86 -17.34 -40.62
C ASN A 47 -5.98 -17.06 -39.59
N TYR A 48 -5.81 -16.10 -38.68
CA TYR A 48 -6.94 -15.72 -37.81
C TYR A 48 -8.04 -15.06 -38.64
N VAL A 49 -9.29 -15.35 -38.29
CA VAL A 49 -10.48 -14.97 -39.08
C VAL A 49 -10.71 -13.46 -39.14
N GLU A 50 -10.09 -12.68 -38.24
CA GLU A 50 -10.15 -11.22 -38.19
C GLU A 50 -8.76 -10.58 -38.23
N ASP A 51 -8.70 -9.29 -38.56
CA ASP A 51 -7.45 -8.52 -38.50
C ASP A 51 -6.96 -8.37 -37.06
N VAL A 52 -5.71 -8.75 -36.82
CA VAL A 52 -5.07 -8.67 -35.51
C VAL A 52 -4.03 -7.57 -35.44
N LYS A 53 -4.02 -6.81 -34.33
CA LYS A 53 -2.98 -5.83 -34.05
C LYS A 53 -1.76 -6.53 -33.46
N THR A 54 -0.65 -6.59 -34.20
CA THR A 54 0.60 -7.24 -33.78
C THR A 54 1.04 -6.86 -32.36
N LYS A 55 0.97 -5.56 -32.03
CA LYS A 55 1.33 -5.05 -30.70
C LYS A 55 0.51 -5.69 -29.58
N GLU A 56 -0.78 -5.91 -29.79
CA GLU A 56 -1.67 -6.51 -28.79
C GLU A 56 -1.39 -8.02 -28.62
N ILE A 57 -1.08 -8.74 -29.70
CA ILE A 57 -0.68 -10.14 -29.62
C ILE A 57 0.64 -10.28 -28.84
N VAL A 58 1.65 -9.49 -29.20
CA VAL A 58 2.97 -9.52 -28.53
C VAL A 58 2.82 -9.16 -27.04
N TYR A 59 2.06 -8.13 -26.71
CA TYR A 59 1.77 -7.80 -25.31
C TYR A 59 1.00 -8.90 -24.58
N GLY A 60 0.05 -9.57 -25.25
CA GLY A 60 -0.64 -10.74 -24.72
C GLY A 60 0.32 -11.88 -24.39
N ALA A 61 1.26 -12.17 -25.28
CA ALA A 61 2.29 -13.20 -25.07
C ALA A 61 3.24 -12.84 -23.91
N ILE A 62 3.70 -11.59 -23.82
CA ILE A 62 4.55 -11.14 -22.70
C ILE A 62 3.83 -11.28 -21.36
N ARG A 63 2.54 -10.90 -21.29
CA ARG A 63 1.73 -11.12 -20.09
C ARG A 63 1.59 -12.59 -19.75
N GLY A 64 1.31 -13.43 -20.75
CA GLY A 64 1.22 -14.88 -20.59
C GLY A 64 2.51 -15.46 -19.99
N MET A 65 3.67 -15.04 -20.49
CA MET A 65 4.99 -15.43 -19.97
C MET A 65 5.16 -15.02 -18.49
N LEU A 66 4.88 -13.77 -18.13
CA LEU A 66 5.08 -13.29 -16.76
C LEU A 66 4.10 -13.93 -15.76
N ASN A 67 2.86 -14.19 -16.17
CA ASN A 67 1.86 -14.89 -15.34
C ASN A 67 2.28 -16.32 -14.98
N THR A 68 3.26 -16.90 -15.69
CA THR A 68 3.79 -18.22 -15.31
C THR A 68 4.75 -18.18 -14.13
N LEU A 69 5.30 -17.01 -13.78
CA LEU A 69 6.36 -16.86 -12.79
C LEU A 69 5.81 -16.78 -11.36
N ASP A 70 5.06 -15.73 -11.08
CA ASP A 70 4.51 -15.40 -9.76
C ASP A 70 3.37 -14.36 -9.91
N PRO A 71 2.49 -14.16 -8.91
CA PRO A 71 1.36 -13.24 -9.00
C PRO A 71 1.73 -11.74 -8.99
N HIS A 72 2.99 -11.39 -8.74
CA HIS A 72 3.46 -10.01 -8.59
C HIS A 72 4.23 -9.49 -9.82
N SER A 73 4.79 -10.41 -10.61
CA SER A 73 5.49 -10.15 -11.86
C SER A 73 4.50 -9.85 -12.98
N ALA A 74 4.59 -8.65 -13.57
CA ALA A 74 3.58 -8.18 -14.52
C ALA A 74 4.16 -7.23 -15.57
N PHE A 75 3.59 -7.31 -16.77
CA PHE A 75 3.83 -6.35 -17.84
C PHE A 75 2.80 -5.22 -17.75
N MET A 76 3.29 -3.99 -17.77
CA MET A 76 2.49 -2.78 -17.74
C MET A 76 2.59 -2.10 -19.09
N LYS A 77 1.46 -1.95 -19.79
CA LYS A 77 1.37 -1.09 -20.97
C LYS A 77 1.82 0.35 -20.63
N PRO A 78 2.22 1.18 -21.60
CA PRO A 78 2.70 2.53 -21.32
C PRO A 78 1.79 3.36 -20.39
N GLU A 79 0.48 3.24 -20.57
CA GLU A 79 -0.52 3.96 -19.76
C GLU A 79 -0.54 3.42 -18.32
N GLN A 80 -0.50 2.10 -18.14
CA GLN A 80 -0.44 1.44 -16.83
C GLN A 80 0.87 1.74 -16.10
N TYR A 81 1.98 1.77 -16.85
CA TYR A 81 3.30 2.08 -16.32
C TYR A 81 3.35 3.52 -15.81
N LYS A 82 2.79 4.46 -16.58
CA LYS A 82 2.65 5.87 -16.19
C LYS A 82 1.76 6.05 -14.97
N GLU A 83 0.64 5.33 -14.86
CA GLU A 83 -0.23 5.40 -13.67
C GLU A 83 0.50 4.90 -12.42
N MET A 84 1.22 3.78 -12.52
CA MET A 84 2.01 3.26 -11.41
C MET A 84 3.11 4.25 -10.97
N GLN A 85 3.74 4.96 -11.92
CA GLN A 85 4.69 6.03 -11.58
C GLN A 85 4.02 7.18 -10.83
N VAL A 86 2.81 7.58 -11.22
CA VAL A 86 2.03 8.61 -10.54
C VAL A 86 1.67 8.17 -9.11
N GLU A 87 1.19 6.95 -8.95
CA GLU A 87 0.87 6.38 -7.62
C GLU A 87 2.11 6.34 -6.71
N THR A 88 3.25 5.91 -7.26
CA THR A 88 4.52 5.82 -6.53
C THR A 88 5.04 7.19 -6.09
N LYS A 89 4.93 8.19 -6.98
CA LYS A 89 5.29 9.59 -6.66
C LYS A 89 4.40 10.19 -5.59
N GLY A 90 3.15 9.73 -5.49
CA GLY A 90 2.17 10.31 -4.57
C GLY A 90 1.68 11.69 -4.99
N GLU A 91 1.94 12.10 -6.22
CA GLU A 91 1.47 13.38 -6.74
C GLU A 91 1.20 13.33 -8.24
N PHE A 92 0.22 14.10 -8.69
CA PHE A 92 -0.13 14.24 -10.11
C PHE A 92 -0.60 15.64 -10.46
N GLY A 93 -0.41 16.03 -11.72
CA GLY A 93 -0.97 17.26 -12.26
C GLY A 93 -2.47 17.11 -12.54
N GLY A 94 -3.29 17.97 -11.94
CA GLY A 94 -4.74 17.95 -12.10
C GLY A 94 -5.45 19.01 -11.26
N ILE A 95 -6.73 18.78 -11.01
CA ILE A 95 -7.59 19.76 -10.30
C ILE A 95 -8.00 19.32 -8.88
N GLY A 96 -7.78 18.05 -8.53
CA GLY A 96 -8.03 17.52 -7.18
C GLY A 96 -9.50 17.23 -6.88
N ILE A 97 -10.14 16.38 -7.70
CA ILE A 97 -11.51 15.92 -7.44
C ILE A 97 -11.61 14.41 -7.44
N GLN A 98 -12.47 13.88 -6.60
CA GLN A 98 -12.94 12.50 -6.66
C GLN A 98 -14.25 12.46 -7.45
N ILE A 99 -14.30 11.61 -8.47
CA ILE A 99 -15.44 11.48 -9.38
C ILE A 99 -15.87 10.02 -9.48
N GLY A 100 -17.14 9.80 -9.81
CA GLY A 100 -17.72 8.49 -10.07
C GLY A 100 -18.92 8.59 -10.99
N ILE A 101 -19.44 7.44 -11.43
CA ILE A 101 -20.69 7.38 -12.17
C ILE A 101 -21.82 7.13 -11.18
N LYS A 102 -22.77 8.06 -11.11
CA LYS A 102 -24.00 7.94 -10.32
C LYS A 102 -25.19 8.26 -11.24
N ASP A 103 -26.20 7.41 -11.23
CA ASP A 103 -27.40 7.55 -12.07
C ASP A 103 -27.05 7.77 -13.56
N ALA A 104 -26.07 6.99 -14.05
CA ALA A 104 -25.50 7.07 -15.40
C ALA A 104 -24.85 8.42 -15.78
N MET A 105 -24.58 9.30 -14.81
CA MET A 105 -23.89 10.58 -15.03
C MET A 105 -22.58 10.67 -14.26
N LEU A 106 -21.60 11.34 -14.89
CA LEU A 106 -20.35 11.68 -14.25
C LEU A 106 -20.60 12.69 -13.13
N THR A 107 -20.32 12.28 -11.90
CA THR A 107 -20.68 13.01 -10.68
C THR A 107 -19.47 13.19 -9.78
N VAL A 108 -19.34 14.37 -9.19
CA VAL A 108 -18.35 14.67 -8.16
C VAL A 108 -18.75 13.97 -6.87
N ILE A 109 -17.90 13.06 -6.39
CA ILE A 109 -18.03 12.45 -5.07
C ILE A 109 -17.65 13.49 -4.02
N ALA A 110 -16.46 14.07 -4.15
CA ALA A 110 -15.99 15.17 -3.32
C ALA A 110 -14.81 15.91 -3.98
N PRO A 111 -14.68 17.24 -3.84
CA PRO A 111 -13.42 17.91 -4.05
C PRO A 111 -12.42 17.52 -2.95
N LEU A 112 -11.14 17.49 -3.28
CA LEU A 112 -10.08 17.29 -2.29
C LEU A 112 -9.77 18.64 -1.62
N GLU A 113 -9.80 18.68 -0.30
CA GLU A 113 -9.58 19.92 0.47
C GLU A 113 -8.27 20.62 0.11
N GLY A 114 -8.32 21.95 -0.05
CA GLY A 114 -7.17 22.80 -0.37
C GLY A 114 -6.69 22.74 -1.82
N THR A 115 -7.29 21.89 -2.67
CA THR A 115 -6.95 21.76 -4.09
C THR A 115 -7.62 22.83 -4.98
N PRO A 116 -7.20 23.00 -6.25
CA PRO A 116 -7.82 23.97 -7.15
C PRO A 116 -9.34 23.81 -7.31
N ALA A 117 -9.86 22.58 -7.32
CA ALA A 117 -11.29 22.35 -7.45
C ALA A 117 -12.09 22.69 -6.19
N ASP A 118 -11.53 22.45 -5.01
CA ASP A 118 -12.12 22.89 -3.75
C ASP A 118 -12.23 24.41 -3.71
N LYS A 119 -11.15 25.10 -4.12
CA LYS A 119 -11.10 26.57 -4.19
C LYS A 119 -11.97 27.18 -5.29
N SER A 120 -12.35 26.42 -6.31
CA SER A 120 -13.17 26.91 -7.42
C SER A 120 -14.68 26.78 -7.17
N GLY A 121 -15.10 26.26 -6.01
CA GLY A 121 -16.51 26.15 -5.63
C GLY A 121 -17.24 24.94 -6.21
N ILE A 122 -16.49 23.94 -6.69
CA ILE A 122 -17.02 22.60 -6.99
C ILE A 122 -17.47 21.95 -5.68
N ARG A 123 -18.60 21.23 -5.71
CA ARG A 123 -19.21 20.60 -4.52
C ARG A 123 -19.47 19.12 -4.76
N ALA A 124 -19.54 18.36 -3.67
CA ALA A 124 -20.05 17.00 -3.69
C ALA A 124 -21.46 16.96 -4.29
N GLY A 125 -21.72 16.00 -5.17
CA GLY A 125 -23.00 15.85 -5.88
C GLY A 125 -23.09 16.60 -7.22
N ASP A 126 -22.13 17.47 -7.55
CA ASP A 126 -22.09 18.16 -8.85
C ASP A 126 -22.04 17.17 -10.02
N LYS A 127 -22.90 17.38 -11.03
CA LYS A 127 -22.89 16.58 -12.26
C LYS A 127 -22.05 17.27 -13.31
N ILE A 128 -20.98 16.62 -13.77
CA ILE A 128 -20.09 17.15 -14.79
C ILE A 128 -20.65 16.77 -16.14
N VAL A 129 -21.25 17.71 -16.87
CA VAL A 129 -21.91 17.46 -18.17
C VAL A 129 -20.99 17.70 -19.37
N LYS A 130 -19.95 18.52 -19.21
CA LYS A 130 -18.88 18.71 -20.21
C LYS A 130 -17.52 18.92 -19.57
N VAL A 131 -16.46 18.53 -20.28
CA VAL A 131 -15.06 18.86 -19.98
C VAL A 131 -14.43 19.47 -21.23
N ASP A 132 -13.94 20.70 -21.12
CA ASP A 132 -13.43 21.51 -22.25
C ASP A 132 -14.41 21.52 -23.44
N GLY A 133 -15.69 21.76 -23.15
CA GLY A 133 -16.77 21.82 -24.14
C GLY A 133 -17.24 20.46 -24.68
N LYS A 134 -16.55 19.35 -24.38
CA LYS A 134 -16.93 18.00 -24.83
C LYS A 134 -17.87 17.32 -23.84
N SER A 135 -18.97 16.75 -24.33
CA SER A 135 -19.97 16.08 -23.48
C SER A 135 -19.42 14.83 -22.80
N THR A 136 -19.75 14.66 -21.52
CA THR A 136 -19.36 13.51 -20.69
C THR A 136 -20.30 12.31 -20.79
N LYS A 137 -21.41 12.41 -21.54
CA LYS A 137 -22.48 11.40 -21.58
C LYS A 137 -21.99 10.00 -21.96
N ASP A 138 -21.06 9.94 -22.91
CA ASP A 138 -20.50 8.68 -23.43
C ASP A 138 -19.03 8.48 -23.00
N MET A 139 -18.52 9.34 -22.12
CA MET A 139 -17.15 9.23 -21.62
C MET A 139 -17.07 8.15 -20.53
N THR A 140 -16.06 7.30 -20.65
CA THR A 140 -15.65 6.44 -19.53
C THR A 140 -15.05 7.27 -18.40
N LEU A 141 -15.05 6.72 -17.19
CA LEU A 141 -14.39 7.35 -16.04
C LEU A 141 -12.91 7.66 -16.33
N THR A 142 -12.22 6.74 -17.00
CA THR A 142 -10.80 6.89 -17.37
C THR A 142 -10.58 8.07 -18.31
N GLU A 143 -11.38 8.20 -19.36
CA GLU A 143 -11.28 9.32 -20.31
C GLU A 143 -11.56 10.67 -19.64
N ALA A 144 -12.52 10.70 -18.71
CA ALA A 144 -12.80 11.89 -17.93
C ALA A 144 -11.60 12.30 -17.06
N VAL A 145 -10.98 11.33 -16.37
CA VAL A 145 -9.77 11.56 -15.56
C VAL A 145 -8.62 12.08 -16.43
N GLU A 146 -8.38 11.47 -17.59
CA GLU A 146 -7.32 11.91 -18.51
C GLU A 146 -7.50 13.35 -18.98
N LYS A 147 -8.74 13.78 -19.23
CA LYS A 147 -9.06 15.17 -19.61
C LYS A 147 -8.88 16.16 -18.47
N MET A 148 -9.20 15.75 -17.24
CA MET A 148 -9.07 16.62 -16.07
C MET A 148 -7.63 16.73 -15.58
N ARG A 149 -6.82 15.69 -15.80
CA ARG A 149 -5.38 15.71 -15.56
C ARG A 149 -4.65 16.53 -16.64
N GLY A 150 -3.45 16.98 -16.29
CA GLY A 150 -2.62 17.77 -17.20
C GLY A 150 -1.52 18.53 -16.47
N PRO A 151 -0.61 19.18 -17.20
CA PRO A 151 0.52 19.88 -16.60
C PRO A 151 0.05 21.02 -15.69
N LYS A 152 0.80 21.26 -14.62
CA LYS A 152 0.60 22.41 -13.72
C LYS A 152 0.54 23.71 -14.51
N GLY A 153 -0.39 24.59 -14.14
CA GLY A 153 -0.57 25.91 -14.77
C GLY A 153 -1.47 25.89 -16.01
N THR A 154 -1.77 24.72 -16.58
CA THR A 154 -2.78 24.62 -17.65
C THR A 154 -4.19 24.68 -17.08
N GLN A 155 -5.17 25.07 -17.88
CA GLN A 155 -6.57 25.21 -17.44
C GLN A 155 -7.44 24.07 -17.99
N VAL A 156 -8.50 23.75 -17.26
CA VAL A 156 -9.60 22.88 -17.70
C VAL A 156 -10.92 23.54 -17.35
N THR A 157 -11.89 23.46 -18.24
CA THR A 157 -13.24 23.99 -18.01
C THR A 157 -14.22 22.85 -17.77
N LEU A 158 -14.84 22.82 -16.60
CA LEU A 158 -15.91 21.89 -16.27
C LEU A 158 -17.26 22.59 -16.39
N THR A 159 -18.18 22.04 -17.20
CA THR A 159 -19.58 22.48 -17.19
C THR A 159 -20.33 21.65 -16.16
N ILE A 160 -20.83 22.31 -15.12
CA ILE A 160 -21.47 21.70 -13.96
C ILE A 160 -22.97 21.94 -13.98
N LEU A 161 -23.72 20.84 -13.83
CA LEU A 161 -25.14 20.85 -13.52
C LEU A 161 -25.30 20.61 -12.00
N ARG A 162 -25.94 21.57 -11.33
CA ARG A 162 -26.27 21.54 -9.90
C ARG A 162 -27.71 22.02 -9.75
N ASP A 163 -28.49 21.40 -8.86
CA ASP A 163 -29.93 21.68 -8.72
C ASP A 163 -30.23 23.15 -8.39
N GLU A 164 -29.31 23.85 -7.72
CA GLU A 164 -29.39 25.28 -7.40
C GLU A 164 -29.22 26.20 -8.63
N PHE A 165 -28.77 25.68 -9.78
CA PHE A 165 -28.52 26.47 -10.98
C PHE A 165 -29.67 26.35 -11.97
N ALA A 166 -30.18 27.49 -12.45
CA ALA A 166 -31.21 27.54 -13.50
C ALA A 166 -30.74 26.93 -14.84
N ALA A 167 -29.43 26.87 -15.08
CA ALA A 167 -28.79 26.23 -16.22
C ALA A 167 -27.36 25.77 -15.85
N PRO A 168 -26.75 24.80 -16.56
CA PRO A 168 -25.37 24.40 -16.31
C PRO A 168 -24.40 25.58 -16.39
N LYS A 169 -23.39 25.61 -15.51
CA LYS A 169 -22.40 26.69 -15.41
C LYS A 169 -20.99 26.18 -15.64
N ASP A 170 -20.16 27.01 -16.25
CA ASP A 170 -18.75 26.69 -16.51
C ASP A 170 -17.86 27.12 -15.33
N PHE A 171 -16.95 26.22 -14.95
CA PHE A 171 -15.92 26.41 -13.94
C PHE A 171 -14.56 26.18 -14.59
N THR A 172 -13.82 27.26 -14.82
CA THR A 172 -12.44 27.18 -15.30
C THR A 172 -11.50 27.02 -14.13
N ILE A 173 -10.74 25.93 -14.12
CA ILE A 173 -9.87 25.55 -13.01
C ILE A 173 -8.44 25.41 -13.53
N THR A 174 -7.51 26.11 -12.90
CA THR A 174 -6.08 25.97 -13.18
C THR A 174 -5.55 24.71 -12.50
N ARG A 175 -4.97 23.81 -13.27
CA ARG A 175 -4.34 22.58 -12.76
C ARG A 175 -3.14 22.90 -11.89
N ASP A 176 -2.98 22.16 -10.80
CA ASP A 176 -1.81 22.21 -9.93
C ASP A 176 -1.32 20.78 -9.65
N ILE A 177 -0.23 20.66 -8.90
CA ILE A 177 0.25 19.38 -8.38
C ILE A 177 -0.62 18.99 -7.19
N ILE A 178 -1.43 17.95 -7.39
CA ILE A 178 -2.29 17.36 -6.37
C ILE A 178 -1.47 16.33 -5.62
N LYS A 179 -1.33 16.52 -4.31
CA LYS A 179 -0.61 15.61 -3.42
C LYS A 179 -1.56 14.61 -2.80
N ILE A 180 -1.20 13.33 -2.87
CA ILE A 180 -1.89 12.24 -2.19
C ILE A 180 -1.32 12.20 -0.77
N GLN A 181 -2.18 12.39 0.23
CA GLN A 181 -1.76 12.31 1.63
C GLN A 181 -1.45 10.85 1.98
N SER A 182 -0.16 10.52 2.06
CA SER A 182 0.33 9.20 2.45
C SER A 182 0.37 9.00 3.97
N VAL A 183 0.41 10.10 4.73
CA VAL A 183 0.42 10.12 6.19
C VAL A 183 -0.74 10.96 6.70
N ARG A 184 -1.50 10.40 7.65
CA ARG A 184 -2.52 11.10 8.43
C ARG A 184 -2.16 11.06 9.89
N HIS A 185 -2.55 12.08 10.62
CA HIS A 185 -2.20 12.19 12.04
C HIS A 185 -3.31 12.83 12.85
N LYS A 186 -3.38 12.51 14.14
CA LYS A 186 -4.34 13.08 15.08
C LYS A 186 -3.80 13.00 16.51
N ASP A 187 -4.04 14.04 17.30
CA ASP A 187 -3.92 13.97 18.75
C ASP A 187 -5.21 13.35 19.32
N LEU A 188 -5.09 12.21 19.99
CA LEU A 188 -6.23 11.52 20.60
C LEU A 188 -6.52 11.98 22.04
N GLY A 189 -5.73 12.92 22.56
CA GLY A 189 -5.78 13.37 23.95
C GLY A 189 -5.02 12.44 24.89
N ASP A 190 -4.94 12.83 26.17
CA ASP A 190 -4.24 12.12 27.24
C ASP A 190 -2.74 11.81 26.96
N GLY A 191 -2.14 12.56 26.04
CA GLY A 191 -0.76 12.37 25.59
C GLY A 191 -0.59 11.17 24.63
N VAL A 192 -1.65 10.74 23.93
CA VAL A 192 -1.60 9.68 22.93
C VAL A 192 -1.74 10.26 21.52
N GLY A 193 -0.69 10.11 20.71
CA GLY A 193 -0.71 10.46 19.29
C GLY A 193 -1.15 9.29 18.43
N TYR A 194 -1.75 9.59 17.30
CA TYR A 194 -2.10 8.63 16.25
C TYR A 194 -1.48 9.06 14.93
N ILE A 195 -0.74 8.16 14.29
CA ILE A 195 -0.20 8.34 12.96
C ILE A 195 -0.62 7.14 12.11
N ARG A 196 -1.19 7.39 10.94
CA ARG A 196 -1.58 6.38 9.95
C ARG A 196 -0.76 6.59 8.69
N ILE A 197 -0.05 5.55 8.27
CA ILE A 197 0.59 5.52 6.95
C ILE A 197 -0.32 4.70 6.04
N THR A 198 -0.91 5.32 5.03
CA THR A 198 -1.83 4.64 4.11
C THR A 198 -1.09 3.90 3.01
N GLN A 199 0.09 4.36 2.63
CA GLN A 199 0.96 3.78 1.60
C GLN A 199 2.36 4.40 1.71
N PHE A 200 3.40 3.69 1.27
CA PHE A 200 4.77 4.21 1.21
C PHE A 200 5.07 4.77 -0.20
N GLN A 201 4.93 6.07 -0.37
CA GLN A 201 5.16 6.84 -1.59
C GLN A 201 6.42 7.70 -1.45
N GLU A 202 6.92 8.31 -2.53
CA GLU A 202 8.21 9.05 -2.54
C GLU A 202 8.35 10.11 -1.43
N ARG A 203 7.24 10.64 -0.91
CA ARG A 203 7.20 11.71 0.10
C ARG A 203 6.79 11.25 1.49
N THR A 204 6.57 9.94 1.69
CA THR A 204 6.03 9.44 2.96
C THR A 204 6.94 9.74 4.14
N SER A 205 8.26 9.64 4.00
CA SER A 205 9.20 10.00 5.07
C SER A 205 9.14 11.49 5.43
N GLU A 206 9.03 12.38 4.44
CA GLU A 206 8.87 13.83 4.64
C GLU A 206 7.55 14.17 5.36
N ASP A 207 6.45 13.55 4.93
CA ASP A 207 5.13 13.77 5.52
C ASP A 207 5.05 13.17 6.94
N LEU A 208 5.73 12.05 7.17
CA LEU A 208 5.87 11.46 8.50
C LEU A 208 6.67 12.37 9.43
N ALA A 209 7.79 12.96 8.97
CA ALA A 209 8.57 13.90 9.75
C ALA A 209 7.71 15.08 10.25
N LYS A 210 6.92 15.69 9.35
CA LYS A 210 5.99 16.78 9.70
C LYS A 210 4.95 16.32 10.71
N ALA A 211 4.41 15.11 10.51
CA ALA A 211 3.42 14.57 11.43
C ALA A 211 4.01 14.37 12.83
N ILE A 212 5.25 13.90 12.91
CA ILE A 212 5.98 13.70 14.15
C ILE A 212 6.27 15.02 14.85
N ASP A 213 6.67 16.06 14.12
CA ASP A 213 6.87 17.38 14.71
C ASP A 213 5.58 17.95 15.33
N LYS A 214 4.44 17.72 14.68
CA LYS A 214 3.13 18.06 15.27
C LYS A 214 2.82 17.25 16.53
N MET A 215 3.20 15.97 16.59
CA MET A 215 3.07 15.17 17.81
C MET A 215 3.97 15.66 18.94
N LYS A 216 5.18 16.15 18.63
CA LYS A 216 6.07 16.78 19.62
C LYS A 216 5.49 18.08 20.16
N GLU A 217 4.98 18.94 19.28
CA GLU A 217 4.29 20.19 19.67
C GLU A 217 3.11 19.91 20.61
N ALA A 218 2.35 18.85 20.33
CA ALA A 218 1.24 18.36 21.16
C ALA A 218 1.70 17.63 22.45
N LYS A 219 3.01 17.50 22.68
CA LYS A 219 3.61 16.80 23.83
C LYS A 219 3.10 15.37 24.01
N VAL A 220 2.96 14.66 22.89
CA VAL A 220 2.59 13.26 22.89
C VAL A 220 3.63 12.42 23.65
N THR A 221 3.15 11.54 24.51
CA THR A 221 3.94 10.66 25.37
C THR A 221 3.80 9.18 25.02
N ALA A 222 2.92 8.83 24.07
CA ALA A 222 2.66 7.47 23.59
C ALA A 222 2.11 7.53 22.16
N LEU A 223 2.42 6.55 21.31
CA LEU A 223 2.05 6.59 19.89
C LEU A 223 1.33 5.32 19.44
N VAL A 224 0.26 5.48 18.66
CA VAL A 224 -0.29 4.42 17.81
C VAL A 224 0.13 4.68 16.38
N LEU A 225 0.89 3.74 15.80
CA LEU A 225 1.26 3.71 14.39
C LEU A 225 0.33 2.74 13.65
N ASP A 226 -0.54 3.24 12.78
CA ASP A 226 -1.53 2.44 12.07
C ASP A 226 -1.09 2.12 10.64
N LEU A 227 -0.83 0.84 10.39
CA LEU A 227 -0.46 0.27 9.09
C LEU A 227 -1.58 -0.62 8.52
N ARG A 228 -2.78 -0.63 9.11
CA ARG A 228 -3.91 -1.44 8.62
C ARG A 228 -4.34 -1.00 7.23
N ASN A 229 -4.56 -1.97 6.35
CA ASN A 229 -4.90 -1.76 4.93
C ASN A 229 -3.86 -0.95 4.15
N ASN A 230 -2.60 -0.94 4.59
CA ASN A 230 -1.49 -0.37 3.84
C ASN A 230 -0.80 -1.48 3.03
N PRO A 231 -0.97 -1.51 1.69
CA PRO A 231 -0.44 -2.58 0.84
C PRO A 231 1.09 -2.55 0.70
N GLY A 232 1.75 -1.53 1.24
CA GLY A 232 3.18 -1.31 1.16
C GLY A 232 3.51 -0.10 0.28
N GLY A 233 4.49 -0.28 -0.60
CA GLY A 233 5.03 0.77 -1.45
C GLY A 233 6.56 0.75 -1.46
N LEU A 234 7.18 1.91 -1.65
CA LEU A 234 8.61 2.04 -1.81
C LEU A 234 9.42 1.50 -0.62
N LEU A 235 10.37 0.60 -0.89
CA LEU A 235 11.23 -0.02 0.15
C LEU A 235 12.04 1.01 0.93
N ASN A 236 12.66 1.95 0.22
CA ASN A 236 13.46 3.01 0.83
C ASN A 236 12.63 3.89 1.77
N GLN A 237 11.37 4.16 1.41
CA GLN A 237 10.46 4.93 2.26
C GLN A 237 10.04 4.17 3.51
N ALA A 238 9.96 2.84 3.45
CA ALA A 238 9.75 1.98 4.61
C ALA A 238 10.96 2.03 5.57
N VAL A 239 12.17 1.94 5.02
CA VAL A 239 13.42 2.03 5.78
C VAL A 239 13.56 3.40 6.45
N GLU A 240 13.32 4.49 5.70
CA GLU A 240 13.32 5.85 6.24
C GLU A 240 12.21 6.08 7.27
N ALA A 241 11.03 5.48 7.10
CA ALA A 241 10.00 5.56 8.13
C ALA A 241 10.42 4.87 9.44
N ALA A 242 11.21 3.80 9.36
CA ALA A 242 11.73 3.11 10.55
C ALA A 242 12.78 3.94 11.31
N ASP A 243 13.49 4.85 10.65
CA ASP A 243 14.47 5.77 11.28
C ASP A 243 13.85 6.58 12.43
N PHE A 244 12.59 6.99 12.30
CA PHE A 244 11.92 7.78 13.33
C PHE A 244 11.69 7.03 14.64
N PHE A 245 11.71 5.71 14.59
CA PHE A 245 11.29 4.85 15.69
C PHE A 245 12.42 3.96 16.23
N LEU A 246 13.47 3.69 15.44
CA LEU A 246 14.59 2.85 15.86
C LEU A 246 15.87 3.69 16.05
N PRO A 247 16.75 3.30 16.98
CA PRO A 247 18.10 3.88 17.07
C PRO A 247 18.87 3.75 15.75
N PRO A 248 19.89 4.60 15.50
CA PRO A 248 20.72 4.50 14.31
C PRO A 248 21.47 3.16 14.26
N LYS A 249 21.82 2.72 13.05
CA LYS A 249 22.55 1.47 12.74
C LYS A 249 21.80 0.19 13.12
N LYS A 250 20.49 0.25 13.31
CA LYS A 250 19.64 -0.93 13.47
C LYS A 250 19.25 -1.45 12.09
N LEU A 251 19.45 -2.75 11.88
CA LEU A 251 18.99 -3.42 10.66
C LEU A 251 17.47 -3.30 10.60
N VAL A 252 16.91 -2.81 9.50
CA VAL A 252 15.46 -2.73 9.28
C VAL A 252 15.01 -3.97 8.50
N VAL A 253 15.72 -4.27 7.42
CA VAL A 253 15.42 -5.37 6.51
C VAL A 253 16.68 -5.74 5.74
N TYR A 254 16.78 -6.99 5.31
CA TYR A 254 17.73 -7.36 4.28
C TYR A 254 17.04 -8.13 3.16
N ILE A 255 17.57 -8.02 1.95
CA ILE A 255 17.06 -8.70 0.76
C ILE A 255 18.09 -9.72 0.27
N LYS A 256 17.62 -10.82 -0.30
CA LYS A 256 18.46 -11.84 -0.94
C LYS A 256 18.01 -12.05 -2.38
N GLY A 257 18.92 -11.78 -3.32
CA GLY A 257 18.73 -11.99 -4.74
C GLY A 257 18.98 -13.43 -5.18
N ARG A 258 18.68 -13.73 -6.45
CA ARG A 258 18.86 -15.08 -7.04
C ARG A 258 20.31 -15.57 -6.98
N ARG A 259 21.30 -14.67 -7.01
CA ARG A 259 22.73 -15.04 -7.02
C ARG A 259 23.31 -15.19 -5.61
N GLY A 260 22.49 -15.08 -4.57
CA GLY A 260 22.92 -15.12 -3.17
C GLY A 260 23.50 -13.80 -2.66
N ASP A 261 23.47 -12.75 -3.50
CA ASP A 261 23.73 -11.38 -3.11
C ASP A 261 22.75 -10.96 -2.01
N LYS A 262 23.29 -10.32 -0.97
CA LYS A 262 22.56 -9.87 0.21
C LYS A 262 22.78 -8.38 0.40
N ASP A 263 21.72 -7.60 0.26
CA ASP A 263 21.75 -6.18 0.60
C ASP A 263 21.03 -5.93 1.91
N GLU A 264 21.66 -5.18 2.80
CA GLU A 264 21.18 -4.87 4.13
C GLU A 264 20.83 -3.38 4.24
N PHE A 265 19.67 -3.08 4.82
CA PHE A 265 19.17 -1.72 4.98
C PHE A 265 19.10 -1.38 6.47
N PHE A 266 19.87 -0.38 6.88
CA PHE A 266 19.98 0.05 8.26
C PHE A 266 19.36 1.42 8.47
N THR A 267 18.94 1.68 9.69
CA THR A 267 18.61 3.04 10.11
C THR A 267 19.83 3.94 10.12
N ARG A 268 19.65 5.21 9.76
CA ARG A 268 20.72 6.20 9.57
C ARG A 268 20.62 7.38 10.52
N GLU A 269 19.41 7.89 10.70
CA GLU A 269 19.14 9.10 11.49
C GLU A 269 19.01 8.80 12.99
N GLU A 270 19.06 9.83 13.82
CA GLU A 270 18.81 9.68 15.26
C GLU A 270 17.33 9.36 15.54
N GLU A 271 17.09 8.47 16.50
CA GLU A 271 15.74 8.10 16.93
C GLU A 271 15.02 9.35 17.45
N THR A 272 13.90 9.68 16.80
CA THR A 272 13.13 10.89 17.14
C THR A 272 12.19 10.69 18.33
N PHE A 273 11.75 9.46 18.56
CA PHE A 273 10.79 9.10 19.60
C PHE A 273 11.42 8.28 20.75
N GLN A 274 12.59 8.66 21.23
CA GLN A 274 13.26 7.93 22.30
C GLN A 274 12.37 7.79 23.55
N GLY A 275 12.16 6.56 23.99
CA GLY A 275 11.52 6.25 25.27
C GLY A 275 9.99 6.37 25.32
N ILE A 276 9.31 6.70 24.21
CA ILE A 276 7.84 6.63 24.17
C ILE A 276 7.35 5.22 23.77
N PRO A 277 6.32 4.67 24.43
CA PRO A 277 5.72 3.40 24.06
C PRO A 277 4.97 3.54 22.72
N ILE A 278 5.10 2.51 21.88
CA ILE A 278 4.49 2.47 20.54
C ILE A 278 3.67 1.18 20.41
N VAL A 279 2.44 1.32 19.92
CA VAL A 279 1.65 0.20 19.40
C VAL A 279 1.54 0.33 17.89
N VAL A 280 1.87 -0.72 17.15
CA VAL A 280 1.68 -0.79 15.69
C VAL A 280 0.42 -1.58 15.40
N LEU A 281 -0.57 -0.95 14.76
CA LEU A 281 -1.78 -1.64 14.30
C LEU A 281 -1.57 -2.23 12.91
N VAL A 282 -1.86 -3.52 12.77
CA VAL A 282 -1.73 -4.25 11.50
C VAL A 282 -2.96 -5.11 11.22
N ASN A 283 -3.17 -5.45 9.96
CA ASN A 283 -4.17 -6.44 9.57
C ASN A 283 -3.75 -7.19 8.30
N GLU A 284 -4.62 -8.04 7.77
CA GLU A 284 -4.38 -8.79 6.53
C GLU A 284 -4.20 -7.92 5.27
N GLY A 285 -4.58 -6.65 5.33
CA GLY A 285 -4.29 -5.66 4.28
C GLY A 285 -2.95 -4.96 4.45
N SER A 286 -2.26 -5.15 5.58
CA SER A 286 -0.87 -4.73 5.77
C SER A 286 0.04 -5.68 5.00
N ALA A 287 0.74 -5.17 3.99
CA ALA A 287 1.61 -5.98 3.15
C ALA A 287 2.94 -5.29 2.85
N SER A 288 3.93 -6.07 2.45
CA SER A 288 5.18 -5.58 1.87
C SER A 288 5.92 -4.58 2.77
N ALA A 289 6.16 -3.34 2.34
CA ALA A 289 6.79 -2.28 3.14
C ALA A 289 6.17 -2.11 4.55
N SER A 290 4.85 -2.30 4.71
CA SER A 290 4.20 -2.27 6.02
C SER A 290 4.69 -3.39 6.94
N GLU A 291 4.90 -4.58 6.38
CA GLU A 291 5.39 -5.75 7.11
C GLU A 291 6.87 -5.60 7.45
N ILE A 292 7.64 -4.89 6.61
CA ILE A 292 9.03 -4.52 6.91
C ILE A 292 9.10 -3.63 8.14
N VAL A 293 8.31 -2.55 8.19
CA VAL A 293 8.30 -1.62 9.33
C VAL A 293 7.81 -2.33 10.59
N ALA A 294 6.66 -3.02 10.52
CA ALA A 294 6.12 -3.76 11.66
C ALA A 294 7.09 -4.85 12.16
N GLY A 295 7.66 -5.63 11.25
CA GLY A 295 8.61 -6.69 11.57
C GLY A 295 9.91 -6.16 12.17
N ALA A 296 10.45 -5.04 11.67
CA ALA A 296 11.64 -4.43 12.23
C ALA A 296 11.41 -3.92 13.66
N LEU A 297 10.30 -3.19 13.89
CA LEU A 297 9.94 -2.68 15.20
C LEU A 297 9.67 -3.81 16.20
N GLN A 298 9.02 -4.89 15.76
CA GLN A 298 8.78 -6.08 16.58
C GLN A 298 10.09 -6.80 16.92
N ASP A 299 10.95 -7.06 15.93
CA ASP A 299 12.18 -7.83 16.11
C ASP A 299 13.14 -7.14 17.08
N TRP A 300 13.22 -5.81 17.03
CA TRP A 300 14.01 -5.01 17.97
C TRP A 300 13.31 -4.75 19.31
N GLY A 301 12.09 -5.25 19.52
CA GLY A 301 11.31 -5.02 20.74
C GLY A 301 10.95 -3.55 20.96
N ARG A 302 10.89 -2.75 19.88
CA ARG A 302 10.64 -1.31 19.94
C ARG A 302 9.17 -0.98 20.09
N ALA A 303 8.28 -1.78 19.52
CA ALA A 303 6.84 -1.58 19.55
C ALA A 303 6.10 -2.91 19.74
N VAL A 304 4.90 -2.82 20.31
CA VAL A 304 3.96 -3.94 20.37
C VAL A 304 3.12 -3.94 19.09
N VAL A 305 3.15 -5.03 18.34
CA VAL A 305 2.31 -5.22 17.16
C VAL A 305 0.95 -5.78 17.62
N MET A 306 -0.14 -5.12 17.23
CA MET A 306 -1.50 -5.47 17.61
C MET A 306 -2.41 -5.53 16.38
N GLY A 307 -3.34 -6.48 16.36
CA GLY A 307 -4.35 -6.60 15.30
C GLY A 307 -4.44 -8.03 14.77
N THR A 308 -4.49 -8.22 13.47
CA THR A 308 -4.54 -9.55 12.82
C THR A 308 -3.26 -9.86 12.05
N GLN A 309 -3.06 -11.13 11.70
CA GLN A 309 -1.92 -11.56 10.87
C GLN A 309 -1.88 -10.76 9.56
N THR A 310 -0.68 -10.30 9.18
CA THR A 310 -0.48 -9.56 7.93
C THR A 310 -0.53 -10.44 6.68
N PHE A 311 -0.47 -9.82 5.51
CA PHE A 311 -0.68 -10.48 4.22
C PHE A 311 0.35 -11.58 3.90
N GLY A 312 1.63 -11.36 4.24
CA GLY A 312 2.72 -12.32 4.01
C GLY A 312 3.47 -12.16 2.70
N LYS A 313 3.57 -10.95 2.13
CA LYS A 313 4.31 -10.75 0.88
C LYS A 313 5.77 -10.45 1.18
N GLY A 314 6.63 -11.45 1.19
CA GLY A 314 8.07 -11.37 1.45
C GLY A 314 8.95 -11.20 0.21
N SER A 315 8.41 -10.74 -0.91
CA SER A 315 9.12 -10.57 -2.19
C SER A 315 9.31 -9.10 -2.55
N VAL A 316 10.41 -8.81 -3.26
CA VAL A 316 10.76 -7.48 -3.78
C VAL A 316 10.60 -7.49 -5.29
N GLN A 317 9.95 -6.45 -5.80
CA GLN A 317 9.84 -6.24 -7.23
C GLN A 317 10.73 -5.09 -7.71
N THR A 318 11.47 -5.33 -8.77
CA THR A 318 12.17 -4.31 -9.54
C THR A 318 11.32 -3.89 -10.72
N VAL A 319 11.24 -2.58 -10.94
CA VAL A 319 10.55 -2.00 -12.10
C VAL A 319 11.56 -1.62 -13.17
N LEU A 320 11.39 -2.20 -14.35
CA LEU A 320 12.27 -2.05 -15.49
C LEU A 320 11.52 -1.32 -16.62
N PRO A 321 11.91 -0.08 -17.00
CA PRO A 321 11.33 0.59 -18.15
C PRO A 321 11.75 -0.10 -19.45
N LEU A 322 10.86 -0.07 -20.44
CA LEU A 322 11.09 -0.58 -21.79
C LEU A 322 11.10 0.56 -22.82
N SER A 323 11.69 0.29 -23.99
CA SER A 323 11.94 1.30 -25.04
C SER A 323 10.67 1.87 -25.67
N ASP A 324 9.55 1.16 -25.61
CA ASP A 324 8.25 1.60 -26.13
C ASP A 324 7.40 2.37 -25.10
N GLY A 325 7.99 2.72 -23.96
CA GLY A 325 7.34 3.42 -22.85
C GLY A 325 6.55 2.50 -21.91
N SER A 326 6.50 1.20 -22.18
CA SER A 326 5.95 0.20 -21.25
C SER A 326 6.95 -0.11 -20.13
N GLY A 327 6.56 -0.97 -19.19
CA GLY A 327 7.46 -1.41 -18.13
C GLY A 327 7.15 -2.82 -17.66
N ILE A 328 8.15 -3.48 -17.09
CA ILE A 328 8.01 -4.78 -16.43
C ILE A 328 8.22 -4.56 -14.94
N ARG A 329 7.31 -5.09 -14.12
CA ARG A 329 7.54 -5.30 -12.70
C ARG A 329 7.92 -6.75 -12.52
N LEU A 330 9.10 -7.03 -11.98
CA LEU A 330 9.64 -8.39 -11.89
C LEU A 330 10.10 -8.67 -10.46
N THR A 331 9.74 -9.84 -9.92
CA THR A 331 10.26 -10.28 -8.62
C THR A 331 11.73 -10.68 -8.74
N THR A 332 12.60 -9.99 -8.02
CA THR A 332 14.07 -10.14 -8.13
C THR A 332 14.74 -10.61 -6.85
N ALA A 333 14.09 -10.41 -5.70
CA ALA A 333 14.62 -10.80 -4.41
C ALA A 333 13.50 -11.18 -3.43
N LYS A 334 13.87 -11.85 -2.34
CA LYS A 334 13.06 -12.01 -1.13
C LYS A 334 13.64 -11.17 -0.01
N TYR A 335 12.81 -10.73 0.92
CA TYR A 335 13.27 -9.92 2.05
C TYR A 335 12.94 -10.57 3.39
N TYR A 336 13.73 -10.21 4.40
CA TYR A 336 13.77 -10.85 5.70
C TYR A 336 13.88 -9.79 6.79
N THR A 337 13.24 -10.06 7.94
CA THR A 337 13.29 -9.18 9.10
C THR A 337 14.67 -9.22 9.79
N PRO A 338 14.96 -8.33 10.77
CA PRO A 338 16.27 -8.28 11.42
C PRO A 338 16.72 -9.57 12.11
N LYS A 339 15.79 -10.37 12.66
CA LYS A 339 16.07 -11.70 13.22
C LYS A 339 16.19 -12.80 12.16
N GLY A 340 16.12 -12.45 10.89
CA GLY A 340 16.25 -13.36 9.76
C GLY A 340 15.00 -14.14 9.42
N ARG A 341 13.83 -13.76 9.93
CA ARG A 341 12.55 -14.40 9.62
C ARG A 341 12.11 -14.08 8.19
N SER A 342 11.83 -15.12 7.41
CA SER A 342 11.17 -15.02 6.11
C SER A 342 9.68 -14.81 6.32
N ILE A 343 9.14 -13.73 5.76
CA ILE A 343 7.73 -13.41 5.92
C ILE A 343 6.88 -13.82 4.72
N GLN A 344 7.52 -14.29 3.64
CA GLN A 344 6.82 -14.82 2.47
C GLN A 344 5.83 -15.91 2.91
N ASN A 345 4.58 -15.87 2.45
CA ASN A 345 3.48 -16.80 2.79
C ASN A 345 3.04 -16.80 4.26
N THR A 346 3.78 -16.17 5.17
CA THR A 346 3.54 -16.21 6.62
C THR A 346 3.00 -14.89 7.12
N GLY A 347 3.68 -13.79 6.81
CA GLY A 347 3.43 -12.46 7.37
C GLY A 347 4.03 -12.26 8.76
N ILE A 348 3.75 -11.10 9.34
CA ILE A 348 4.02 -10.71 10.71
C ILE A 348 2.83 -11.12 11.58
N ALA A 349 3.11 -11.98 12.57
CA ALA A 349 2.14 -12.30 13.61
C ALA A 349 2.09 -11.16 14.64
N PRO A 350 0.90 -10.69 15.04
CA PRO A 350 0.79 -9.67 16.08
C PRO A 350 1.20 -10.25 17.43
N ASP A 351 1.78 -9.42 18.30
CA ASP A 351 2.06 -9.76 19.69
C ASP A 351 0.75 -9.85 20.50
N ILE A 352 -0.25 -9.06 20.13
CA ILE A 352 -1.60 -9.08 20.70
C ILE A 352 -2.62 -9.24 19.57
N LEU A 353 -3.25 -10.41 19.49
CA LEU A 353 -4.25 -10.72 18.47
C LEU A 353 -5.60 -10.07 18.81
N VAL A 354 -6.07 -9.21 17.92
CA VAL A 354 -7.34 -8.47 18.06
C VAL A 354 -8.02 -8.37 16.69
N ASP A 355 -9.24 -8.87 16.56
CA ASP A 355 -10.03 -8.76 15.32
C ASP A 355 -10.58 -7.34 15.09
N ALA A 356 -11.26 -7.11 13.97
CA ALA A 356 -11.82 -5.81 13.63
C ALA A 356 -12.90 -5.33 14.62
N GLU A 357 -13.55 -6.26 15.32
CA GLU A 357 -14.53 -6.00 16.37
C GLU A 357 -13.91 -5.80 17.76
N GLY A 358 -12.57 -5.88 17.88
CA GLY A 358 -11.86 -5.66 19.14
C GLY A 358 -11.82 -6.89 20.05
N ARG A 359 -12.17 -8.06 19.53
CA ARG A 359 -12.18 -9.33 20.26
C ARG A 359 -10.86 -10.06 20.05
N GLU A 360 -10.45 -10.81 21.06
CA GLU A 360 -9.44 -11.85 20.87
C GLU A 360 -10.15 -13.04 20.21
N PRO A 361 -9.81 -13.40 18.95
CA PRO A 361 -10.54 -14.44 18.25
C PRO A 361 -10.26 -15.79 18.92
N GLU A 362 -11.32 -16.47 19.38
CA GLU A 362 -11.24 -17.88 19.78
C GLU A 362 -10.84 -18.71 18.55
N ILE A 363 -9.63 -19.26 18.56
CA ILE A 363 -9.10 -20.22 17.57
C ILE A 363 -9.26 -19.77 16.12
N ALA A 364 -8.21 -19.14 15.57
CA ALA A 364 -7.94 -19.08 14.13
C ALA A 364 -9.18 -18.90 13.23
N ALA A 365 -10.14 -18.05 13.64
CA ALA A 365 -11.15 -17.51 12.75
C ALA A 365 -10.38 -16.60 11.79
N ALA A 366 -9.74 -17.26 10.81
CA ALA A 366 -9.10 -16.64 9.68
C ALA A 366 -10.15 -15.72 9.11
N VAL A 367 -9.91 -14.43 9.24
CA VAL A 367 -10.62 -13.44 8.44
C VAL A 367 -10.53 -13.98 7.02
N ASP A 368 -11.69 -14.27 6.41
CA ASP A 368 -11.83 -14.89 5.09
C ASP A 368 -11.39 -13.90 4.01
N ARG A 369 -10.09 -13.61 4.02
CA ARG A 369 -9.41 -12.66 3.16
C ARG A 369 -8.18 -13.37 2.62
N PRO A 370 -8.02 -13.42 1.29
CA PRO A 370 -6.86 -14.04 0.67
C PRO A 370 -5.56 -13.45 1.21
N ARG A 371 -4.60 -14.31 1.53
CA ARG A 371 -3.21 -13.96 1.86
C ARG A 371 -2.27 -14.40 0.75
N GLU A 372 -0.98 -14.05 0.87
CA GLU A 372 0.04 -14.39 -0.13
C GLU A 372 0.02 -15.89 -0.48
N LYS A 373 -0.04 -16.75 0.54
CA LYS A 373 -0.07 -18.21 0.40
C LYS A 373 -1.30 -18.76 -0.33
N ASP A 374 -2.36 -17.96 -0.44
CA ASP A 374 -3.62 -18.33 -1.08
C ASP A 374 -3.64 -17.89 -2.56
N LEU A 375 -2.61 -17.16 -3.02
CA LEU A 375 -2.46 -16.76 -4.41
C LEU A 375 -1.96 -17.93 -5.27
N GLU A 376 -2.49 -18.04 -6.48
CA GLU A 376 -1.94 -18.96 -7.47
C GLU A 376 -0.48 -18.61 -7.78
N ARG A 377 0.38 -19.63 -7.84
CA ARG A 377 1.82 -19.49 -8.14
C ARG A 377 2.58 -18.55 -7.19
N HIS A 378 2.11 -18.41 -5.95
CA HIS A 378 2.89 -17.70 -4.93
C HIS A 378 4.27 -18.33 -4.77
N LEU A 379 5.27 -17.51 -4.41
CA LEU A 379 6.62 -18.01 -4.18
C LEU A 379 6.66 -18.79 -2.85
N PRO A 380 7.37 -19.92 -2.78
CA PRO A 380 7.45 -20.69 -1.54
C PRO A 380 8.24 -19.93 -0.47
N ASN A 381 7.93 -20.21 0.80
CA ASN A 381 8.77 -19.78 1.92
C ASN A 381 9.95 -20.74 2.09
N ASP A 382 11.15 -20.17 2.17
CA ASP A 382 12.43 -20.88 2.23
C ASP A 382 12.78 -21.43 3.63
N GLN A 383 12.06 -21.00 4.66
CA GLN A 383 12.25 -21.41 6.06
C GLN A 383 11.09 -22.23 6.61
N ALA A 384 9.92 -22.14 5.99
CA ALA A 384 8.73 -22.91 6.33
C ALA A 384 8.08 -23.40 5.02
N PRO A 385 8.31 -24.64 4.60
CA PRO A 385 7.70 -25.17 3.38
C PRO A 385 6.18 -25.07 3.47
N ASP A 386 5.54 -24.65 2.38
CA ASP A 386 4.08 -24.65 2.32
C ASP A 386 3.59 -26.10 2.53
N LYS A 387 2.72 -26.31 3.51
CA LYS A 387 1.96 -27.55 3.57
C LYS A 387 1.06 -27.55 2.34
N GLU A 388 1.01 -28.68 1.61
CA GLU A 388 0.17 -28.81 0.41
C GLU A 388 -1.19 -28.14 0.63
N PRO A 389 -1.66 -27.32 -0.32
CA PRO A 389 -2.98 -26.75 -0.20
C PRO A 389 -3.95 -27.93 -0.15
N ALA A 390 -4.63 -28.10 0.98
CA ALA A 390 -5.91 -28.77 0.94
C ALA A 390 -6.75 -27.92 -0.02
N ILE A 391 -6.95 -28.41 -1.25
CA ILE A 391 -7.93 -27.86 -2.17
C ILE A 391 -9.27 -27.99 -1.45
N LYS A 392 -9.61 -26.99 -0.66
CA LYS A 392 -10.96 -26.80 -0.18
C LYS A 392 -11.64 -26.10 -1.32
N ASP A 393 -12.54 -26.81 -1.98
CA ASP A 393 -13.57 -26.20 -2.80
C ASP A 393 -14.07 -24.95 -2.08
N LEU A 394 -13.77 -23.78 -2.64
CA LEU A 394 -14.30 -22.51 -2.18
C LEU A 394 -15.82 -22.55 -2.43
N LYS A 395 -16.56 -23.16 -1.50
CA LYS A 395 -18.00 -22.98 -1.42
C LYS A 395 -18.24 -21.51 -1.08
N LYS A 396 -18.52 -20.73 -2.12
CA LYS A 396 -19.11 -19.39 -2.04
C LYS A 396 -20.51 -19.50 -1.47
N ASP A 397 -20.66 -19.71 -0.16
CA ASP A 397 -21.96 -19.57 0.49
C ASP A 397 -21.79 -19.13 1.93
N GLN A 398 -21.53 -17.83 2.09
CA GLN A 398 -22.13 -17.02 3.15
C GLN A 398 -22.01 -15.54 2.77
N PRO A 399 -23.09 -14.75 2.80
CA PRO A 399 -22.98 -13.33 2.61
C PRO A 399 -22.19 -12.77 3.80
N ALA A 400 -20.97 -12.29 3.53
CA ALA A 400 -20.26 -11.42 4.46
C ALA A 400 -21.25 -10.34 4.92
N LYS A 401 -21.49 -10.24 6.23
CA LYS A 401 -22.29 -9.15 6.79
C LYS A 401 -21.74 -7.85 6.22
N LYS A 402 -22.56 -7.14 5.45
CA LYS A 402 -22.25 -5.79 4.97
C LYS A 402 -22.26 -4.84 6.16
N THR A 403 -21.23 -4.89 6.98
CA THR A 403 -20.85 -3.75 7.79
C THR A 403 -20.25 -2.74 6.81
N GLU A 404 -20.80 -1.53 6.76
CA GLU A 404 -20.14 -0.43 6.05
C GLU A 404 -18.66 -0.38 6.46
N PRO A 405 -17.73 -0.13 5.52
CA PRO A 405 -16.33 -0.02 5.88
C PRO A 405 -16.17 1.19 6.81
N ARG A 406 -16.13 0.95 8.12
CA ARG A 406 -15.72 1.94 9.10
C ARG A 406 -14.30 2.36 8.72
N ARG A 407 -14.09 3.65 8.46
CA ARG A 407 -12.77 4.16 8.13
C ARG A 407 -11.90 3.98 9.37
N PRO A 408 -10.79 3.22 9.31
CA PRO A 408 -9.98 3.02 10.50
C PRO A 408 -9.35 4.35 10.91
N GLY A 409 -9.32 4.63 12.22
CA GLY A 409 -8.68 5.83 12.76
C GLY A 409 -9.55 7.09 12.93
N ASP A 410 -10.83 7.10 12.51
CA ASP A 410 -11.68 8.29 12.65
C ASP A 410 -11.87 8.70 14.12
N SER A 411 -12.06 7.70 15.01
CA SER A 411 -12.20 7.90 16.46
C SER A 411 -11.95 6.58 17.21
N PRO A 412 -11.27 6.59 18.38
CA PRO A 412 -11.19 5.41 19.24
C PRO A 412 -12.55 4.89 19.73
N ARG A 413 -13.63 5.69 19.63
CA ARG A 413 -14.98 5.22 19.96
C ARG A 413 -15.55 4.25 18.92
N ASP A 414 -15.19 4.43 17.66
CA ASP A 414 -15.77 3.73 16.52
C ASP A 414 -14.86 2.62 15.96
N ASP A 415 -13.62 2.57 16.47
CA ASP A 415 -12.55 1.66 16.07
C ASP A 415 -12.06 0.81 17.27
N PRO A 416 -12.56 -0.42 17.42
CA PRO A 416 -12.24 -1.27 18.57
C PRO A 416 -10.75 -1.64 18.71
N GLN A 417 -10.04 -1.84 17.60
CA GLN A 417 -8.60 -2.11 17.63
C GLN A 417 -7.82 -0.88 18.08
N LEU A 418 -8.17 0.31 17.57
CA LEU A 418 -7.57 1.57 18.04
C LEU A 418 -7.86 1.80 19.53
N LYS A 419 -9.10 1.54 19.97
CA LYS A 419 -9.47 1.61 21.38
C LYS A 419 -8.57 0.71 22.23
N ARG A 420 -8.37 -0.55 21.81
CA ARG A 420 -7.53 -1.51 22.53
C ARG A 420 -6.07 -1.08 22.61
N ALA A 421 -5.53 -0.52 21.53
CA ALA A 421 -4.18 0.05 21.52
C ALA A 421 -4.04 1.23 22.48
N VAL A 422 -5.01 2.16 22.47
CA VAL A 422 -5.04 3.30 23.39
C VAL A 422 -5.18 2.84 24.85
N ASP A 423 -6.06 1.89 25.13
CA ASP A 423 -6.27 1.33 26.46
C ASP A 423 -4.99 0.64 26.99
N LEU A 424 -4.24 -0.05 26.12
CA LEU A 424 -2.95 -0.65 26.46
C LEU A 424 -1.90 0.40 26.83
N LEU A 425 -1.77 1.46 26.02
CA LEU A 425 -0.83 2.56 26.28
C LEU A 425 -1.16 3.31 27.58
N LYS A 426 -2.45 3.56 27.82
CA LYS A 426 -2.93 4.15 29.08
C LYS A 426 -2.62 3.25 30.28
N SER A 427 -2.89 1.95 30.16
CA SER A 427 -2.61 0.97 31.21
C SER A 427 -1.11 0.92 31.54
N TRP A 428 -0.24 0.87 30.52
CA TRP A 428 1.20 0.92 30.70
C TRP A 428 1.65 2.14 31.49
N ARG A 429 1.10 3.32 31.18
CA ARG A 429 1.41 4.56 31.90
C ARG A 429 1.01 4.48 33.38
N VAL A 430 -0.14 3.87 33.69
CA VAL A 430 -0.59 3.65 35.07
C VAL A 430 0.38 2.72 35.79
N PHE A 431 0.66 1.54 35.24
CA PHE A 431 1.53 0.54 35.87
C PHE A 431 2.97 1.03 36.05
N ARG A 432 3.52 1.78 35.09
CA ARG A 432 4.88 2.37 35.18
C ARG A 432 5.00 3.36 36.35
N ASN A 433 3.90 3.99 36.74
CA ASN A 433 3.89 5.00 37.79
C ASN A 433 3.50 4.42 39.17
N LEU A 434 3.19 3.11 39.27
CA LEU A 434 2.92 2.48 40.55
C LEU A 434 4.22 2.34 41.35
N PRO A 435 4.21 2.59 42.68
CA PRO A 435 5.38 2.39 43.51
C PRO A 435 5.79 0.90 43.51
N PRO A 436 7.09 0.58 43.57
CA PRO A 436 7.53 -0.79 43.77
C PRO A 436 6.90 -1.32 45.07
N THR A 437 6.29 -2.51 45.03
CA THR A 437 5.86 -3.19 46.25
C THR A 437 7.09 -3.35 47.15
N SER A 438 7.08 -2.72 48.33
CA SER A 438 8.13 -2.89 49.33
C SER A 438 8.29 -4.38 49.58
N GLN A 439 9.49 -4.92 49.35
CA GLN A 439 9.80 -6.27 49.80
C GLN A 439 9.50 -6.33 51.29
N ALA A 440 8.55 -7.18 51.68
CA ALA A 440 8.29 -7.46 53.08
C ALA A 440 9.59 -8.03 53.65
N THR A 441 10.27 -7.24 54.49
CA THR A 441 11.38 -7.73 55.31
C THR A 441 10.88 -8.96 56.05
N PRO A 442 11.52 -10.14 55.94
CA PRO A 442 11.13 -11.29 56.74
C PRO A 442 11.17 -10.87 58.22
N PRO A 443 10.19 -11.28 59.04
CA PRO A 443 10.25 -10.99 60.47
C PRO A 443 11.57 -11.56 61.01
N ALA A 444 12.34 -10.72 61.69
CA ALA A 444 13.56 -11.15 62.36
C ALA A 444 13.23 -12.36 63.25
N ALA A 445 13.98 -13.45 63.05
CA ALA A 445 13.88 -14.61 63.93
C ALA A 445 14.09 -14.13 65.37
N ALA A 446 13.08 -14.36 66.22
CA ALA A 446 13.15 -14.09 67.64
C ALA A 446 14.26 -14.93 68.29
N PRO A 447 14.95 -14.40 69.33
CA PRO A 447 16.21 -14.93 69.86
C PRO A 447 16.11 -16.32 70.49
#